data_AF-A0A6A5H0M6-F1
#
_entry.id   AF-A0A6A5H0M6-F1
#
_cell.length_a   1.000
_cell.length_b   1.000
_cell.length_c   1.000
_cell.angle_alpha   90.00
_cell.angle_beta   90.00
_cell.angle_gamma   90.00
#
_symmetry.space_group_name_H-M   'P 1'
#
loop_
_entity.id
_entity.type
_entity.pdbx_description
1 polymer ?
#
loop_
_entity_poly.entity_id
_entity_poly.type
_entity_poly.pdbx_seq_one_letter_code
_entity_poly.pdbx_strand_id
1 'polypeptide(L)'
;MQPTFPLLRLPENATIKVLRNLSLEQLFFISLVSSKTKRLVTSLGLRADRVDIRIDRLNEVVVHTQAPYLNLTLRPFTLLEFKDWMNHIRTIFCFTSPANVLQRMLFFQNSVRFTVQSLKDAIGNVSDLFLSRQLTDVMSRNVLKHFNTPSTLFLYRNPFEEVSEIQKIFIQNFKTISFHDVYSLDDMLLVNSESVQFTKPISQKRFNRFVKLWICGSNPRLQRMDLSINKTDVASGEVYLEGIRCMEMSQDAKKEIRQKHKFSVNADMIQIRRNDGTPAVIATYDGQRRLHMFLIVLH
;
A
#
# COMPACT_ATOMS: atom_id res chain seq x y z
N MET A 1 29.11 0.14 42.19
CA MET A 1 28.71 0.74 40.89
C MET A 1 29.39 -0.04 39.78
N GLN A 2 28.65 -0.46 38.75
CA GLN A 2 29.30 -1.03 37.56
C GLN A 2 30.09 0.07 36.83
N PRO A 3 31.30 -0.21 36.33
CA PRO A 3 32.07 0.77 35.57
C PRO A 3 31.33 1.13 34.27
N THR A 4 31.05 2.41 34.07
CA THR A 4 30.47 2.94 32.82
C THR A 4 31.55 3.11 31.76
N PHE A 5 31.35 2.52 30.58
CA PHE A 5 32.24 2.67 29.44
C PHE A 5 32.17 4.11 28.87
N PRO A 6 33.27 4.89 28.88
CA PRO A 6 33.23 6.31 28.54
C PRO A 6 33.28 6.52 27.02
N LEU A 7 32.21 6.13 26.31
CA LEU A 7 32.11 6.17 24.84
C LEU A 7 32.59 7.50 24.23
N LEU A 8 32.24 8.64 24.86
CA LEU A 8 32.56 9.98 24.36
C LEU A 8 33.99 10.45 24.61
N ARG A 9 34.77 9.72 25.41
CA ARG A 9 36.20 9.97 25.66
C ARG A 9 37.10 9.24 24.67
N LEU A 10 36.55 8.36 23.84
CA LEU A 10 37.30 7.66 22.82
C LEU A 10 37.66 8.61 21.66
N PRO A 11 38.75 8.31 20.93
CA PRO A 11 38.99 8.87 19.61
C PRO A 11 37.78 8.67 18.67
N GLU A 12 37.57 9.59 17.74
CA GLU A 12 36.38 9.59 16.88
C GLU A 12 36.26 8.32 16.02
N ASN A 13 37.37 7.84 15.46
CA ASN A 13 37.43 6.58 14.71
C ASN A 13 37.03 5.35 15.55
N ALA A 14 37.48 5.29 16.80
CA ALA A 14 37.10 4.22 17.73
C ALA A 14 35.62 4.32 18.11
N THR A 15 35.11 5.54 18.30
CA THR A 15 33.68 5.79 18.58
C THR A 15 32.80 5.32 17.42
N ILE A 16 33.16 5.66 16.18
CA ILE A 16 32.42 5.21 14.99
C ILE A 16 32.41 3.68 14.89
N LYS A 17 33.53 3.01 15.18
CA LYS A 17 33.61 1.55 15.18
C LYS A 17 32.68 0.93 16.23
N VAL A 18 32.57 1.52 17.42
CA VAL A 18 31.60 1.07 18.43
C VAL A 18 30.18 1.27 17.94
N LEU A 19 29.84 2.46 17.44
CA LEU A 19 28.49 2.77 16.96
C LEU A 19 28.03 1.82 15.86
N ARG A 20 28.90 1.43 14.92
CA ARG A 20 28.57 0.46 13.87
C ARG A 20 28.14 -0.92 14.39
N ASN A 21 28.54 -1.29 15.61
CA ASN A 21 28.18 -2.56 16.24
C ASN A 21 26.94 -2.46 17.15
N LEU A 22 26.31 -1.30 17.25
CA LEU A 22 25.11 -1.09 18.05
C LEU A 22 23.84 -1.39 17.26
N SER A 23 22.76 -1.74 17.97
CA SER A 23 21.44 -1.89 17.35
C SER A 23 20.88 -0.55 16.87
N LEU A 24 19.89 -0.60 15.98
CA LEU A 24 19.22 0.60 15.45
C LEU A 24 18.55 1.43 16.55
N GLU A 25 17.99 0.74 17.56
CA GLU A 25 17.42 1.35 18.76
C GLU A 25 18.48 2.08 19.60
N GLN A 26 19.61 1.43 19.86
CA GLN A 26 20.72 2.04 20.59
C GLN A 26 21.26 3.27 19.85
N LEU A 27 21.44 3.18 18.54
CA LEU A 27 21.86 4.30 17.69
C LEU A 27 20.88 5.47 17.77
N PHE A 28 19.58 5.19 17.68
CA PHE A 28 18.54 6.20 17.81
C PHE A 28 18.60 6.91 19.17
N PHE A 29 18.59 6.19 20.29
CA PHE A 29 18.64 6.81 21.61
C PHE A 29 19.96 7.52 21.90
N ILE A 30 21.11 6.98 21.47
CA ILE A 30 22.41 7.66 21.58
C ILE A 30 22.39 8.99 20.82
N SER A 31 21.77 9.03 19.65
CA SER A 31 21.67 10.25 18.85
C SER A 31 20.79 11.34 19.49
N LEU A 32 19.97 11.01 20.50
CA LEU A 32 19.20 11.98 21.30
C LEU A 32 20.01 12.59 22.46
N VAL A 33 21.15 12.01 22.84
CA VAL A 33 21.93 12.41 24.03
C VAL A 33 22.57 13.80 23.87
N SER A 34 23.10 14.14 22.68
CA SER A 34 23.80 15.40 22.45
C SER A 34 23.95 15.71 20.96
N SER A 35 24.24 16.97 20.61
CA SER A 35 24.58 17.34 19.22
C SER A 35 25.80 16.60 18.68
N LYS A 36 26.77 16.26 19.55
CA LYS A 36 27.97 15.49 19.18
C LYS A 36 27.59 14.06 18.78
N THR A 37 26.81 13.35 19.60
CA THR A 37 26.35 11.99 19.30
C THR A 37 25.41 11.95 18.11
N LYS A 38 24.53 12.95 17.97
CA LYS A 38 23.67 13.12 16.80
C LYS A 38 24.50 13.16 15.52
N ARG A 39 25.52 14.03 15.45
CA ARG A 39 26.41 14.15 14.29
C ARG A 39 27.15 12.85 13.97
N LEU A 40 27.64 12.15 15.00
CA LEU A 40 28.33 10.87 14.82
C LEU A 40 27.40 9.79 14.24
N VAL A 41 26.18 9.65 14.77
CA VAL A 41 25.21 8.68 14.26
C VAL A 41 24.76 9.05 12.85
N THR A 42 24.51 10.33 12.56
CA THR A 42 24.20 10.79 11.19
C THR A 42 25.33 10.47 10.20
N SER A 43 26.60 10.57 10.62
CA SER A 43 27.75 10.25 9.77
C SER A 43 27.85 8.77 9.36
N LEU A 44 27.10 7.88 10.02
CA LEU A 44 27.01 6.48 9.62
C LEU A 44 26.24 6.30 8.31
N GLY A 45 25.49 7.32 7.86
CA GLY A 45 24.77 7.29 6.58
C GLY A 45 23.62 6.28 6.57
N LEU A 46 22.97 6.05 7.71
CA LEU A 46 21.78 5.20 7.81
C LEU A 46 20.69 5.72 6.88
N ARG A 47 20.04 4.81 6.13
CA ARG A 47 18.96 5.15 5.21
C ARG A 47 17.75 4.27 5.48
N ALA A 48 16.59 4.91 5.66
CA ALA A 48 15.32 4.20 5.71
C ALA A 48 14.85 3.85 4.29
N ASP A 49 14.35 2.63 4.11
CA ASP A 49 13.66 2.22 2.87
C ASP A 49 12.14 2.37 3.02
N ARG A 50 11.62 2.22 4.25
CA ARG A 50 10.19 2.34 4.56
C ARG A 50 9.97 2.84 5.97
N VAL A 51 8.96 3.69 6.16
CA VAL A 51 8.45 4.08 7.48
C VAL A 51 6.98 3.69 7.57
N ASP A 52 6.67 2.73 8.43
CA ASP A 52 5.30 2.34 8.72
C ASP A 52 4.82 3.11 9.96
N ILE A 53 3.72 3.83 9.83
CA ILE A 53 3.08 4.58 10.91
C ILE A 53 1.74 3.92 11.19
N ARG A 54 1.60 3.33 12.36
CA ARG A 54 0.38 2.69 12.82
C ARG A 54 -0.27 3.55 13.89
N ILE A 55 -1.42 4.10 13.57
CA ILE A 55 -2.21 4.96 14.45
C ILE A 55 -3.34 4.12 15.05
N ASP A 56 -3.20 3.74 16.31
CA ASP A 56 -4.18 2.94 17.05
C ASP A 56 -4.08 3.17 18.58
N ARG A 57 -4.38 2.16 19.41
CA ARG A 57 -4.22 2.27 20.87
C ARG A 57 -2.78 2.51 21.32
N LEU A 58 -1.79 1.97 20.63
CA LEU A 58 -0.39 2.03 21.05
C LEU A 58 0.45 3.04 20.28
N ASN A 59 -0.05 3.56 19.14
CA ASN A 59 0.65 4.47 18.21
C ASN A 59 2.10 4.03 17.97
N GLU A 60 2.37 3.40 16.83
CA GLU A 60 3.68 2.82 16.55
C GLU A 60 4.28 3.42 15.28
N VAL A 61 5.56 3.77 15.33
CA VAL A 61 6.35 4.15 14.16
C VAL A 61 7.45 3.12 14.00
N VAL A 62 7.44 2.42 12.86
CA VAL A 62 8.45 1.41 12.52
C VAL A 62 9.26 1.92 11.34
N VAL A 63 10.55 2.15 11.56
CA VAL A 63 11.52 2.51 10.52
C VAL A 63 12.21 1.23 10.06
N HIS A 64 12.12 0.93 8.77
CA HIS A 64 12.79 -0.21 8.14
C HIS A 64 14.01 0.28 7.37
N THR A 65 15.14 -0.40 7.55
CA THR A 65 16.43 -0.09 6.92
C THR A 65 17.02 -1.36 6.30
N GLN A 66 18.10 -1.21 5.54
CA GLN A 66 18.84 -2.34 4.96
C GLN A 66 19.79 -2.99 5.98
N ALA A 67 20.14 -4.26 5.73
CA ALA A 67 21.14 -4.98 6.51
C ALA A 67 22.43 -4.13 6.70
N PRO A 68 23.03 -4.15 7.91
CA PRO A 68 22.77 -5.06 9.03
C PRO A 68 21.61 -4.65 9.95
N TYR A 69 20.99 -3.49 9.74
CA TYR A 69 19.96 -2.96 10.62
C TYR A 69 18.59 -3.24 10.02
N LEU A 70 17.70 -3.94 10.72
CA LEU A 70 16.46 -4.42 10.11
C LEU A 70 15.27 -3.50 10.40
N ASN A 71 15.08 -3.09 11.66
CA ASN A 71 13.98 -2.22 12.04
C ASN A 71 14.25 -1.45 13.35
N LEU A 72 13.57 -0.32 13.50
CA LEU A 72 13.44 0.46 14.73
C LEU A 72 11.96 0.67 15.00
N THR A 73 11.50 0.22 16.17
CA THR A 73 10.10 0.40 16.60
C THR A 73 10.05 1.43 17.71
N LEU A 74 9.27 2.49 17.49
CA LEU A 74 9.05 3.57 18.44
C LEU A 74 7.57 3.68 18.77
N ARG A 75 7.24 3.93 20.04
CA ARG A 75 5.87 4.11 20.52
C ARG A 75 5.67 5.48 21.18
N PRO A 76 5.41 6.54 20.39
CA PRO A 76 5.25 7.88 20.94
C PRO A 76 3.99 7.98 21.79
N PHE A 77 4.13 8.46 23.02
CA PHE A 77 3.02 8.60 23.97
C PHE A 77 2.31 9.94 23.82
N THR A 78 3.05 10.99 23.43
CA THR A 78 2.54 12.36 23.23
C THR A 78 2.72 12.84 21.79
N LEU A 79 1.98 13.90 21.42
CA LEU A 79 2.08 14.51 20.09
C LEU A 79 3.42 15.20 19.89
N LEU A 80 3.96 15.79 20.96
CA LEU A 80 5.26 16.45 20.94
C LEU A 80 6.36 15.42 20.69
N GLU A 81 6.35 14.31 21.43
CA GLU A 81 7.24 13.17 21.18
C GLU A 81 7.10 12.65 19.75
N PHE A 82 5.86 12.49 19.26
CA PHE A 82 5.62 12.04 17.89
C PHE A 82 6.28 12.99 16.86
N LYS A 83 6.06 14.29 16.99
CA LYS A 83 6.63 15.31 16.09
C LYS A 83 8.16 15.35 16.18
N ASP A 84 8.70 15.31 17.38
CA ASP A 84 10.14 15.34 17.62
C ASP A 84 10.82 14.09 17.08
N TRP A 85 10.24 12.91 17.32
CA TRP A 85 10.73 11.65 16.79
C TRP A 85 10.64 11.60 15.27
N MET A 86 9.56 12.08 14.65
CA MET A 86 9.48 12.17 13.19
C MET A 86 10.58 13.07 12.62
N ASN A 87 10.82 14.25 13.20
CA ASN A 87 11.91 15.13 12.77
C ASN A 87 13.30 14.51 12.98
N HIS A 88 13.46 13.77 14.08
CA HIS A 88 14.71 13.09 14.37
C HIS A 88 14.95 11.90 13.44
N ILE A 89 13.92 11.11 13.14
CA ILE A 89 13.97 10.04 12.13
C ILE A 89 14.39 10.60 10.77
N ARG A 90 13.78 11.71 10.34
CA ARG A 90 14.15 12.42 9.10
C ARG A 90 15.64 12.74 9.06
N THR A 91 16.20 13.19 10.18
CA THR A 91 17.61 13.59 10.29
C THR A 91 18.56 12.39 10.34
N ILE A 92 18.23 11.35 11.10
CA ILE A 92 19.12 10.21 11.35
C ILE A 92 19.12 9.21 10.20
N PHE A 93 17.95 8.97 9.59
CA PHE A 93 17.78 7.97 8.54
C PHE A 93 17.72 8.59 7.14
N CYS A 94 18.15 9.85 6.99
CA CYS A 94 18.11 10.62 5.74
C CYS A 94 16.75 10.55 5.02
N PHE A 95 15.68 10.55 5.81
CA PHE A 95 14.30 10.50 5.35
C PHE A 95 13.82 11.93 5.05
N THR A 96 14.40 12.57 4.06
CA THR A 96 13.95 13.89 3.57
C THR A 96 13.84 13.85 2.06
N SER A 97 12.59 13.85 1.59
CA SER A 97 12.14 13.87 0.19
C SER A 97 11.81 12.49 -0.43
N PRO A 98 10.67 12.36 -1.13
CA PRO A 98 9.85 11.14 -1.19
C PRO A 98 10.21 10.17 -2.32
N ALA A 99 11.37 10.31 -2.95
CA ALA A 99 11.63 9.55 -4.19
C ALA A 99 11.72 8.03 -3.96
N ASN A 100 12.17 7.59 -2.78
CA ASN A 100 12.49 6.16 -2.56
C ASN A 100 12.01 5.57 -1.22
N VAL A 101 11.39 6.36 -0.33
CA VAL A 101 10.95 5.85 0.99
C VAL A 101 9.44 5.71 1.01
N LEU A 102 8.96 4.47 1.12
CA LEU A 102 7.54 4.20 1.28
C LEU A 102 7.11 4.63 2.68
N GLN A 103 6.13 5.54 2.76
CA GLN A 103 5.50 5.91 4.02
C GLN A 103 4.08 5.35 4.04
N ARG A 104 3.90 4.28 4.82
CA ARG A 104 2.61 3.61 4.94
C ARG A 104 1.96 4.02 6.24
N MET A 105 0.77 4.58 6.16
CA MET A 105 0.01 4.95 7.34
C MET A 105 -1.22 4.07 7.49
N LEU A 106 -1.33 3.41 8.63
CA LEU A 106 -2.40 2.49 8.98
C LEU A 106 -3.19 3.09 10.15
N PHE A 107 -4.46 3.40 9.95
CA PHE A 107 -5.34 3.77 11.06
C PHE A 107 -6.12 2.55 11.55
N PHE A 108 -6.20 2.34 12.87
CA PHE A 108 -7.05 1.35 13.53
C PHE A 108 -7.74 1.95 14.77
N GLN A 109 -9.02 1.61 15.00
CA GLN A 109 -9.84 1.98 16.17
C GLN A 109 -10.01 3.50 16.44
N ASN A 110 -11.12 3.89 17.09
CA ASN A 110 -11.45 5.29 17.41
C ASN A 110 -10.61 5.94 18.53
N SER A 111 -9.52 5.33 18.98
CA SER A 111 -8.71 5.86 20.08
C SER A 111 -7.53 6.69 19.59
N VAL A 112 -7.74 7.54 18.58
CA VAL A 112 -6.67 8.41 18.10
C VAL A 112 -6.47 9.50 19.15
N ARG A 113 -5.36 9.43 19.90
CA ARG A 113 -4.96 10.47 20.86
C ARG A 113 -4.69 11.83 20.20
N PHE A 114 -4.45 11.81 18.89
CA PHE A 114 -4.08 12.96 18.09
C PHE A 114 -5.22 13.32 17.13
N THR A 115 -5.42 14.60 16.89
CA THR A 115 -6.30 15.00 15.79
C THR A 115 -5.65 14.61 14.45
N VAL A 116 -6.46 14.34 13.43
CA VAL A 116 -5.95 14.02 12.09
C VAL A 116 -5.11 15.18 11.53
N GLN A 117 -5.48 16.43 11.82
CA GLN A 117 -4.70 17.61 11.43
C GLN A 117 -3.32 17.61 12.10
N SER A 118 -3.24 17.38 13.41
CA SER A 118 -1.96 17.29 14.12
C SER A 118 -1.05 16.19 13.57
N LEU A 119 -1.62 15.04 13.21
CA LEU A 119 -0.88 13.97 12.53
C LEU A 119 -0.39 14.42 11.16
N LYS A 120 -1.24 15.09 10.38
CA LYS A 120 -0.87 15.64 9.07
C LYS A 120 0.31 16.61 9.17
N ASP A 121 0.29 17.50 10.15
CA ASP A 121 1.34 18.50 10.36
C ASP A 121 2.67 17.87 10.79
N ALA A 122 2.64 16.80 11.59
CA ALA A 122 3.84 16.08 12.00
C ALA A 122 4.40 15.18 10.89
N ILE A 123 3.53 14.43 10.21
CA ILE A 123 3.90 13.36 9.26
C ILE A 123 4.18 13.92 7.85
N GLY A 124 3.32 14.82 7.36
CA GLY A 124 3.33 15.29 5.97
C GLY A 124 2.49 14.44 5.03
N ASN A 125 2.95 14.28 3.78
CA ASN A 125 2.29 13.44 2.77
C ASN A 125 2.76 11.99 2.90
N VAL A 126 1.83 11.04 2.76
CA VAL A 126 2.09 9.60 2.82
C VAL A 126 1.96 8.98 1.43
N SER A 127 2.77 7.96 1.12
CA SER A 127 2.69 7.24 -0.17
C SER A 127 1.53 6.25 -0.17
N ASP A 128 1.34 5.54 0.95
CA ASP A 128 0.31 4.52 1.09
C ASP A 128 -0.57 4.82 2.29
N LEU A 129 -1.87 4.95 2.05
CA LEU A 129 -2.88 5.18 3.07
C LEU A 129 -3.76 3.95 3.23
N PHE A 130 -3.83 3.42 4.44
CA PHE A 130 -4.67 2.27 4.78
C PHE A 130 -5.70 2.64 5.85
N LEU A 131 -6.97 2.52 5.49
CA LEU A 131 -8.10 2.72 6.38
C LEU A 131 -8.72 1.37 6.75
N SER A 132 -8.47 0.95 7.98
CA SER A 132 -8.95 -0.32 8.53
C SER A 132 -10.48 -0.39 8.64
N ARG A 133 -11.02 -1.62 8.62
CA ARG A 133 -12.43 -1.93 8.95
C ARG A 133 -12.90 -1.31 10.27
N GLN A 134 -11.98 -1.15 11.21
CA GLN A 134 -12.28 -0.70 12.58
C GLN A 134 -12.46 0.82 12.68
N LEU A 135 -12.25 1.58 11.60
CA LEU A 135 -12.48 3.02 11.60
C LEU A 135 -13.97 3.33 11.42
N THR A 136 -14.43 4.35 12.15
CA THR A 136 -15.75 4.94 11.87
C THR A 136 -15.74 5.72 10.57
N ASP A 137 -16.90 5.83 9.96
CA ASP A 137 -17.09 6.57 8.70
C ASP A 137 -16.69 8.04 8.87
N VAL A 138 -17.04 8.64 10.02
CA VAL A 138 -16.64 10.03 10.39
C VAL A 138 -15.11 10.18 10.38
N MET A 139 -14.39 9.27 11.04
CA MET A 139 -12.92 9.34 11.09
C MET A 139 -12.30 9.04 9.73
N SER A 140 -12.82 8.08 8.98
CA SER A 140 -12.36 7.78 7.61
C SER A 140 -12.48 9.00 6.70
N ARG A 141 -13.63 9.70 6.71
CA ARG A 141 -13.80 10.96 5.95
C ARG A 141 -12.82 12.04 6.41
N ASN A 142 -12.60 12.15 7.72
CA ASN A 142 -11.64 13.11 8.27
C ASN A 142 -10.20 12.81 7.80
N VAL A 143 -9.78 11.55 7.80
CA VAL A 143 -8.46 11.13 7.30
C VAL A 143 -8.32 11.38 5.81
N LEU A 144 -9.30 10.98 5.00
CA LEU A 144 -9.31 11.21 3.54
C LEU A 144 -9.21 12.69 3.18
N LYS A 145 -9.84 13.57 3.98
CA LYS A 145 -9.77 15.03 3.79
C LYS A 145 -8.36 15.59 3.98
N HIS A 146 -7.62 15.11 4.98
CA HIS A 146 -6.28 15.63 5.31
C HIS A 146 -5.14 14.92 4.57
N PHE A 147 -5.32 13.64 4.25
CA PHE A 147 -4.35 12.81 3.53
C PHE A 147 -4.89 12.50 2.13
N ASN A 148 -4.87 13.51 1.27
CA ASN A 148 -5.53 13.54 -0.04
C ASN A 148 -4.60 13.29 -1.25
N THR A 149 -3.31 13.07 -1.04
CA THR A 149 -2.33 12.80 -2.11
C THR A 149 -1.59 11.45 -1.99
N PRO A 150 -2.19 10.34 -1.50
CA PRO A 150 -1.48 9.07 -1.50
C PRO A 150 -1.35 8.53 -2.93
N SER A 151 -0.24 7.85 -3.23
CA SER A 151 -0.13 7.09 -4.49
C SER A 151 -0.94 5.79 -4.43
N THR A 152 -1.07 5.22 -3.23
CA THR A 152 -1.81 3.99 -2.98
C THR A 152 -2.86 4.21 -1.90
N LEU A 153 -4.11 3.83 -2.18
CA LEU A 153 -5.20 3.91 -1.22
C LEU A 153 -5.81 2.53 -0.95
N PHE A 154 -5.88 2.13 0.31
CA PHE A 154 -6.61 0.95 0.76
C PHE A 154 -7.80 1.39 1.61
N LEU A 155 -9.00 1.12 1.12
CA LEU A 155 -10.25 1.50 1.76
C LEU A 155 -11.08 0.24 2.06
N TYR A 156 -11.19 -0.11 3.34
CA TYR A 156 -11.93 -1.31 3.72
C TYR A 156 -13.44 -1.16 3.54
N ARG A 157 -13.97 0.03 3.81
CA ARG A 157 -15.41 0.32 3.79
C ARG A 157 -15.63 1.66 3.14
N ASN A 158 -16.71 1.80 2.36
CA ASN A 158 -17.15 3.11 1.88
C ASN A 158 -17.63 3.96 3.07
N PRO A 159 -16.95 5.08 3.41
CA PRO A 159 -17.36 5.92 4.52
C PRO A 159 -18.39 6.99 4.10
N PHE A 160 -18.86 6.99 2.84
CA PHE A 160 -19.80 7.97 2.32
C PHE A 160 -21.19 7.37 2.15
N GLU A 161 -22.20 8.17 2.47
CA GLU A 161 -23.61 7.83 2.26
C GLU A 161 -23.99 8.04 0.78
N GLU A 162 -23.50 9.15 0.20
CA GLU A 162 -23.73 9.51 -1.20
C GLU A 162 -22.76 8.78 -2.14
N VAL A 163 -23.31 8.13 -3.16
CA VAL A 163 -22.54 7.37 -4.16
C VAL A 163 -21.55 8.27 -4.92
N SER A 164 -21.93 9.52 -5.19
CA SER A 164 -21.05 10.46 -5.90
C SER A 164 -19.75 10.76 -5.16
N GLU A 165 -19.73 10.66 -3.83
CA GLU A 165 -18.54 10.97 -3.03
C GLU A 165 -17.47 9.87 -3.18
N ILE A 166 -17.86 8.60 -3.16
CA ILE A 166 -16.91 7.51 -3.40
C ILE A 166 -16.44 7.50 -4.87
N GLN A 167 -17.29 7.89 -5.80
CA GLN A 167 -16.94 8.03 -7.21
C GLN A 167 -15.88 9.11 -7.44
N LYS A 168 -15.89 10.21 -6.67
CA LYS A 168 -14.81 11.21 -6.66
C LYS A 168 -13.45 10.63 -6.25
N ILE A 169 -13.42 9.49 -5.55
CA ILE A 169 -12.18 8.77 -5.26
C ILE A 169 -11.77 7.92 -6.46
N PHE A 170 -12.68 7.18 -7.09
CA PHE A 170 -12.34 6.31 -8.22
C PHE A 170 -11.79 7.04 -9.44
N ILE A 171 -12.25 8.27 -9.72
CA ILE A 171 -11.75 9.08 -10.84
C ILE A 171 -10.33 9.63 -10.62
N GLN A 172 -9.78 9.52 -9.41
CA GLN A 172 -8.45 10.00 -9.10
C GLN A 172 -7.36 9.10 -9.67
N ASN A 173 -6.21 9.72 -9.87
CA ASN A 173 -5.07 9.19 -10.61
C ASN A 173 -4.13 8.30 -9.76
N PHE A 174 -4.66 7.39 -8.93
CA PHE A 174 -3.83 6.53 -8.08
C PHE A 174 -2.94 5.57 -8.87
N LYS A 175 -1.80 5.20 -8.28
CA LYS A 175 -1.04 4.02 -8.74
C LYS A 175 -1.82 2.75 -8.43
N THR A 176 -2.30 2.62 -7.18
CA THR A 176 -3.07 1.45 -6.75
C THR A 176 -4.23 1.87 -5.86
N ILE A 177 -5.42 1.34 -6.11
CA ILE A 177 -6.56 1.45 -5.20
C ILE A 177 -7.09 0.06 -4.82
N SER A 178 -7.31 -0.18 -3.53
CA SER A 178 -7.92 -1.41 -3.03
C SER A 178 -9.20 -1.06 -2.27
N PHE A 179 -10.31 -1.63 -2.70
CA PHE A 179 -11.65 -1.32 -2.21
C PHE A 179 -12.36 -2.61 -1.78
N HIS A 180 -12.75 -2.67 -0.50
CA HIS A 180 -13.32 -3.88 0.10
C HIS A 180 -14.82 -3.83 0.38
N ASP A 181 -15.50 -2.79 -0.11
CA ASP A 181 -16.94 -2.66 0.01
C ASP A 181 -17.67 -3.02 -1.29
N VAL A 182 -19.00 -2.95 -1.26
CA VAL A 182 -19.86 -3.18 -2.43
C VAL A 182 -19.59 -2.09 -3.48
N TYR A 183 -19.47 -2.51 -4.73
CA TYR A 183 -19.23 -1.65 -5.88
C TYR A 183 -20.12 -2.07 -7.06
N SER A 184 -20.39 -1.13 -7.95
CA SER A 184 -21.17 -1.31 -9.16
C SER A 184 -20.28 -1.42 -10.41
N LEU A 185 -20.90 -1.72 -11.56
CA LEU A 185 -20.20 -1.65 -12.85
C LEU A 185 -19.75 -0.21 -13.16
N ASP A 186 -20.57 0.79 -12.83
CA ASP A 186 -20.24 2.19 -13.08
C ASP A 186 -19.02 2.62 -12.25
N ASP A 187 -18.93 2.16 -11.01
CA ASP A 187 -17.76 2.39 -10.17
C ASP A 187 -16.48 1.79 -10.79
N MET A 188 -16.56 0.59 -11.38
CA MET A 188 -15.42 -0.02 -12.09
C MET A 188 -15.00 0.82 -13.31
N LEU A 189 -15.96 1.38 -14.05
CA LEU A 189 -15.69 2.20 -15.25
C LEU A 189 -15.09 3.57 -14.90
N LEU A 190 -15.36 4.07 -13.70
CA LEU A 190 -14.81 5.33 -13.19
C LEU A 190 -13.36 5.21 -12.69
N VAL A 191 -12.86 3.99 -12.45
CA VAL A 191 -11.49 3.78 -11.96
C VAL A 191 -10.46 4.34 -12.94
N ASN A 192 -9.70 5.34 -12.49
CA ASN A 192 -8.62 5.95 -13.27
C ASN A 192 -7.22 5.62 -12.73
N SER A 193 -7.11 4.48 -12.04
CA SER A 193 -5.87 3.98 -11.41
C SER A 193 -5.13 2.97 -12.30
N GLU A 194 -3.82 2.82 -12.09
CA GLU A 194 -3.02 1.81 -12.81
C GLU A 194 -3.37 0.38 -12.36
N SER A 195 -3.59 0.20 -11.06
CA SER A 195 -4.00 -1.06 -10.48
C SER A 195 -5.21 -0.87 -9.57
N VAL A 196 -6.18 -1.78 -9.65
CA VAL A 196 -7.33 -1.82 -8.74
C VAL A 196 -7.57 -3.21 -8.20
N GLN A 197 -7.88 -3.29 -6.92
CA GLN A 197 -8.30 -4.52 -6.25
C GLN A 197 -9.68 -4.33 -5.63
N PHE A 198 -10.64 -5.13 -6.08
CA PHE A 198 -11.98 -5.22 -5.51
C PHE A 198 -12.14 -6.55 -4.76
N THR A 199 -12.59 -6.52 -3.51
CA THR A 199 -12.66 -7.76 -2.71
C THR A 199 -14.06 -8.32 -2.48
N LYS A 200 -15.11 -7.52 -2.72
CA LYS A 200 -16.47 -8.05 -2.80
C LYS A 200 -16.67 -8.74 -4.15
N PRO A 201 -17.46 -9.83 -4.18
CA PRO A 201 -17.73 -10.50 -5.44
C PRO A 201 -18.70 -9.67 -6.30
N ILE A 202 -18.52 -9.74 -7.61
CA ILE A 202 -19.45 -9.21 -8.61
C ILE A 202 -20.03 -10.37 -9.44
N SER A 203 -21.14 -10.15 -10.14
CA SER A 203 -21.69 -11.16 -11.04
C SER A 203 -20.88 -11.29 -12.32
N GLN A 204 -20.88 -12.49 -12.91
CA GLN A 204 -20.22 -12.79 -14.18
C GLN A 204 -20.70 -11.89 -15.31
N LYS A 205 -22.01 -11.66 -15.42
CA LYS A 205 -22.60 -10.74 -16.39
C LYS A 205 -22.03 -9.32 -16.30
N ARG A 206 -21.89 -8.78 -15.09
CA ARG A 206 -21.33 -7.42 -14.88
C ARG A 206 -19.85 -7.38 -15.24
N PHE A 207 -19.08 -8.39 -14.86
CA PHE A 207 -17.68 -8.50 -15.26
C PHE A 207 -17.53 -8.61 -16.79
N ASN A 208 -18.31 -9.47 -17.46
CA ASN A 208 -18.29 -9.61 -18.91
C ASN A 208 -18.60 -8.27 -19.61
N ARG A 209 -19.59 -7.53 -19.09
CA ARG A 209 -19.92 -6.19 -19.58
C ARG A 209 -18.78 -5.19 -19.38
N PHE A 210 -18.11 -5.22 -18.22
CA PHE A 210 -16.93 -4.41 -17.98
C PHE A 210 -15.83 -4.70 -19.02
N VAL A 211 -15.48 -5.98 -19.24
CA VAL A 211 -14.41 -6.34 -20.19
C VAL A 211 -14.75 -5.87 -21.61
N LYS A 212 -16.00 -5.98 -22.05
CA LYS A 212 -16.44 -5.44 -23.36
C LYS A 212 -16.20 -3.93 -23.46
N LEU A 213 -16.57 -3.16 -22.43
CA LEU A 213 -16.36 -1.72 -22.40
C LEU A 213 -14.87 -1.35 -22.31
N TRP A 214 -14.08 -2.12 -21.59
CA TRP A 214 -12.63 -1.97 -21.54
C TRP A 214 -11.98 -2.25 -22.89
N ILE A 215 -12.40 -3.29 -23.61
CA ILE A 215 -11.97 -3.56 -25.00
C ILE A 215 -12.27 -2.38 -25.92
N CYS A 216 -13.42 -1.72 -25.71
CA CYS A 216 -13.83 -0.52 -26.46
C CYS A 216 -13.07 0.77 -26.10
N GLY A 217 -12.26 0.78 -25.04
CA GLY A 217 -11.44 1.94 -24.70
C GLY A 217 -11.62 2.52 -23.29
N SER A 218 -12.46 1.96 -22.42
CA SER A 218 -12.59 2.47 -21.04
C SER A 218 -11.30 2.29 -20.22
N ASN A 219 -11.18 3.04 -19.12
CA ASN A 219 -10.09 2.94 -18.13
C ASN A 219 -8.67 2.88 -18.77
N PRO A 220 -8.22 3.92 -19.50
CA PRO A 220 -6.99 3.88 -20.30
C PRO A 220 -5.70 3.69 -19.48
N ARG A 221 -5.71 4.04 -18.20
CA ARG A 221 -4.57 3.84 -17.30
C ARG A 221 -4.50 2.43 -16.70
N LEU A 222 -5.58 1.66 -16.76
CA LEU A 222 -5.70 0.40 -16.06
C LEU A 222 -4.77 -0.66 -16.66
N GLN A 223 -3.78 -1.08 -15.87
CA GLN A 223 -2.85 -2.16 -16.19
C GLN A 223 -3.22 -3.46 -15.48
N ARG A 224 -3.85 -3.38 -14.31
CA ARG A 224 -4.23 -4.56 -13.52
C ARG A 224 -5.54 -4.36 -12.76
N MET A 225 -6.45 -5.31 -12.89
CA MET A 225 -7.68 -5.39 -12.09
C MET A 225 -7.83 -6.76 -11.45
N ASP A 226 -7.96 -6.77 -10.13
CA ASP A 226 -8.11 -7.96 -9.29
C ASP A 226 -9.52 -7.95 -8.70
N LEU A 227 -10.32 -8.98 -8.96
CA LEU A 227 -11.66 -9.10 -8.38
C LEU A 227 -12.07 -10.55 -8.16
N SER A 228 -13.29 -10.76 -7.66
CA SER A 228 -13.86 -12.09 -7.50
C SER A 228 -15.28 -12.18 -8.04
N ILE A 229 -15.68 -13.37 -8.45
CA ILE A 229 -17.05 -13.73 -8.85
C ILE A 229 -17.56 -14.83 -7.92
N ASN A 230 -18.86 -14.81 -7.59
CA ASN A 230 -19.49 -15.89 -6.84
C ASN A 230 -19.61 -17.15 -7.71
N LYS A 231 -19.23 -18.31 -7.16
CA LYS A 231 -19.30 -19.59 -7.91
C LYS A 231 -20.73 -19.96 -8.34
N THR A 232 -21.74 -19.54 -7.60
CA THR A 232 -23.15 -19.74 -7.96
C THR A 232 -23.50 -19.16 -9.32
N ASP A 233 -22.85 -18.05 -9.68
CA ASP A 233 -23.08 -17.35 -10.96
C ASP A 233 -22.33 -18.03 -12.10
N VAL A 234 -21.29 -18.82 -11.80
CA VAL A 234 -20.56 -19.62 -12.80
C VAL A 234 -21.34 -20.90 -13.13
N ALA A 235 -21.98 -21.49 -12.13
CA ALA A 235 -22.81 -22.69 -12.29
C ALA A 235 -24.14 -22.42 -13.03
N SER A 236 -24.54 -21.17 -13.23
CA SER A 236 -25.81 -20.81 -13.88
C SER A 236 -25.82 -20.99 -15.40
N GLY A 237 -24.78 -21.56 -15.99
CA GLY A 237 -24.71 -21.85 -17.43
C GLY A 237 -24.48 -20.63 -18.33
N GLU A 238 -24.22 -19.44 -17.76
CA GLU A 238 -23.79 -18.28 -18.56
C GLU A 238 -22.39 -18.55 -19.12
N VAL A 239 -22.24 -18.38 -20.44
CA VAL A 239 -20.96 -18.59 -21.11
C VAL A 239 -19.95 -17.55 -20.61
N TYR A 240 -18.88 -18.06 -19.99
CA TYR A 240 -17.77 -17.24 -19.52
C TYR A 240 -17.14 -16.47 -20.70
N LEU A 241 -17.05 -15.14 -20.58
CA LEU A 241 -16.55 -14.22 -21.62
C LEU A 241 -17.35 -14.27 -22.95
N GLU A 242 -18.66 -14.49 -22.88
CA GLU A 242 -19.53 -14.51 -24.06
C GLU A 242 -19.39 -13.25 -24.92
N GLY A 243 -19.12 -13.45 -26.22
CA GLY A 243 -18.97 -12.36 -27.19
C GLY A 243 -17.63 -11.64 -27.11
N ILE A 244 -16.64 -12.21 -26.43
CA ILE A 244 -15.26 -11.72 -26.40
C ILE A 244 -14.36 -12.68 -27.17
N ARG A 245 -13.58 -12.15 -28.10
CA ARG A 245 -12.60 -12.95 -28.84
C ARG A 245 -11.45 -13.36 -27.92
N CYS A 246 -11.47 -14.62 -27.52
CA CYS A 246 -10.47 -15.27 -26.69
C CYS A 246 -9.44 -15.98 -27.56
N MET A 247 -8.17 -15.90 -27.19
CA MET A 247 -7.07 -16.59 -27.84
C MET A 247 -6.43 -17.56 -26.84
N GLU A 248 -6.19 -18.79 -27.27
CA GLU A 248 -5.44 -19.76 -26.48
C GLU A 248 -3.99 -19.33 -26.33
N MET A 249 -3.41 -19.68 -25.17
CA MET A 249 -2.04 -19.36 -24.82
C MET A 249 -1.21 -20.64 -24.71
N SER A 250 0.05 -20.58 -25.16
CA SER A 250 1.01 -21.68 -24.94
C SER A 250 1.28 -21.89 -23.46
N GLN A 251 1.65 -23.11 -23.07
CA GLN A 251 1.93 -23.43 -21.67
C GLN A 251 3.15 -22.66 -21.13
N ASP A 252 4.14 -22.37 -21.97
CA ASP A 252 5.30 -21.57 -21.61
C ASP A 252 4.91 -20.12 -21.29
N ALA A 253 4.06 -19.50 -22.11
CA ALA A 253 3.54 -18.15 -21.84
C ALA A 253 2.71 -18.12 -20.54
N LYS A 254 1.86 -19.13 -20.31
CA LYS A 254 1.13 -19.26 -19.04
C LYS A 254 2.10 -19.39 -17.86
N LYS A 255 3.16 -20.18 -17.99
CA LYS A 255 4.18 -20.39 -16.94
C LYS A 255 4.93 -19.11 -16.59
N GLU A 256 5.33 -18.31 -17.57
CA GLU A 256 6.00 -17.02 -17.36
C GLU A 256 5.11 -16.06 -16.58
N ILE A 257 3.85 -15.91 -17.00
CA ILE A 257 2.87 -15.03 -16.32
C ILE A 257 2.61 -15.52 -14.88
N ARG A 258 2.48 -16.84 -14.67
CA ARG A 258 2.33 -17.42 -13.32
C ARG A 258 3.50 -17.06 -12.42
N GLN A 259 4.73 -17.12 -12.92
CA GLN A 259 5.92 -16.75 -12.16
C GLN A 259 5.97 -15.24 -11.86
N LYS A 260 5.75 -14.40 -12.88
CA LYS A 260 5.78 -12.93 -12.75
C LYS A 260 4.75 -12.41 -11.75
N HIS A 261 3.53 -12.96 -11.78
CA HIS A 261 2.42 -12.53 -10.94
C HIS A 261 2.18 -13.42 -9.72
N LYS A 262 3.06 -14.41 -9.47
CA LYS A 262 3.00 -15.37 -8.36
C LYS A 262 1.66 -16.10 -8.25
N PHE A 263 1.10 -16.50 -9.40
CA PHE A 263 -0.12 -17.30 -9.44
C PHE A 263 0.16 -18.78 -9.16
N SER A 264 -0.87 -19.49 -8.70
CA SER A 264 -0.84 -20.94 -8.56
C SER A 264 -0.65 -21.62 -9.92
N VAL A 265 -0.05 -22.82 -9.91
CA VAL A 265 0.13 -23.66 -11.11
C VAL A 265 -1.21 -23.95 -11.79
N ASN A 266 -2.28 -24.02 -11.00
CA ASN A 266 -3.63 -24.35 -11.47
C ASN A 266 -4.41 -23.14 -12.02
N ALA A 267 -3.80 -21.95 -12.06
CA ALA A 267 -4.47 -20.79 -12.64
C ALA A 267 -4.60 -20.97 -14.16
N ASP A 268 -5.83 -20.87 -14.67
CA ASP A 268 -6.06 -20.84 -16.12
C ASP A 268 -5.98 -19.40 -16.63
N MET A 269 -5.67 -19.26 -17.92
CA MET A 269 -5.35 -17.98 -18.53
C MET A 269 -5.82 -17.98 -19.97
N ILE A 270 -6.52 -16.91 -20.32
CA ILE A 270 -7.01 -16.64 -21.67
C ILE A 270 -6.50 -15.27 -22.09
N GLN A 271 -6.00 -15.18 -23.32
CA GLN A 271 -5.59 -13.91 -23.88
C GLN A 271 -6.76 -13.22 -24.59
N ILE A 272 -6.88 -11.93 -24.37
CA ILE A 272 -7.79 -11.03 -25.08
C ILE A 272 -6.97 -9.90 -25.71
N ARG A 273 -7.62 -9.12 -26.58
CA ARG A 273 -7.00 -7.94 -27.19
C ARG A 273 -7.98 -6.77 -27.15
N ARG A 274 -7.48 -5.62 -26.73
CA ARG A 274 -8.20 -4.34 -26.76
C ARG A 274 -8.28 -3.82 -28.20
N ASN A 275 -9.25 -2.95 -28.51
CA ASN A 275 -9.43 -2.43 -29.88
C ASN A 275 -8.22 -1.63 -30.39
N ASP A 276 -7.45 -1.02 -29.50
CA ASP A 276 -6.18 -0.33 -29.83
C ASP A 276 -5.02 -1.30 -30.11
N GLY A 277 -5.26 -2.62 -30.08
CA GLY A 277 -4.24 -3.65 -30.30
C GLY A 277 -3.53 -4.11 -29.03
N THR A 278 -3.74 -3.45 -27.88
CA THR A 278 -3.10 -3.80 -26.61
C THR A 278 -3.45 -5.23 -26.18
N PRO A 279 -2.47 -6.13 -25.98
CA PRO A 279 -2.73 -7.47 -25.48
C PRO A 279 -2.99 -7.46 -23.97
N ALA A 280 -3.93 -8.30 -23.53
CA ALA A 280 -4.20 -8.52 -22.12
C ALA A 280 -4.54 -9.98 -21.84
N VAL A 281 -4.41 -10.38 -20.58
CA VAL A 281 -4.71 -11.73 -20.11
C VAL A 281 -5.75 -11.65 -19.01
N ILE A 282 -6.74 -12.52 -19.11
CA ILE A 282 -7.64 -12.82 -18.00
C ILE A 282 -7.17 -14.12 -17.38
N ALA A 283 -6.61 -14.02 -16.18
CA ALA A 283 -6.25 -15.18 -15.37
C ALA A 283 -7.37 -15.48 -14.37
N THR A 284 -7.68 -16.76 -14.21
CA THR A 284 -8.67 -17.25 -13.25
C THR A 284 -8.01 -18.20 -12.27
N TYR A 285 -8.40 -18.07 -11.01
CA TYR A 285 -7.98 -18.97 -9.95
C TYR A 285 -9.19 -19.44 -9.16
N ASP A 286 -9.37 -20.75 -9.11
CA ASP A 286 -10.50 -21.35 -8.44
C ASP A 286 -10.27 -21.44 -6.92
N GLY A 287 -10.97 -20.58 -6.17
CA GLY A 287 -10.99 -20.62 -4.70
C GLY A 287 -12.15 -21.46 -4.17
N GLN A 288 -12.21 -21.73 -2.86
CA GLN A 288 -13.27 -22.60 -2.30
C GLN A 288 -14.70 -22.10 -2.59
N ARG A 289 -14.95 -20.78 -2.43
CA ARG A 289 -16.31 -20.18 -2.57
C ARG A 289 -16.41 -19.15 -3.70
N ARG A 290 -15.28 -18.72 -4.26
CA ARG A 290 -15.19 -17.62 -5.21
C ARG A 290 -14.22 -17.97 -6.32
N LEU A 291 -14.53 -17.52 -7.52
CA LEU A 291 -13.60 -17.50 -8.63
C LEU A 291 -12.83 -16.18 -8.58
N HIS A 292 -11.52 -16.23 -8.38
CA HIS A 292 -10.67 -15.04 -8.43
C HIS A 292 -10.32 -14.74 -9.88
N MET A 293 -10.39 -13.46 -10.25
CA MET A 293 -10.16 -12.99 -11.60
C MET A 293 -9.13 -11.88 -11.62
N PHE A 294 -8.25 -11.94 -12.60
CA PHE A 294 -7.21 -10.96 -12.82
C PHE A 294 -7.22 -10.56 -14.29
N LEU A 295 -7.55 -9.30 -14.57
CA LEU A 295 -7.30 -8.69 -15.88
C LEU A 295 -5.93 -8.02 -15.82
N ILE A 296 -5.00 -8.44 -16.67
CA ILE A 296 -3.61 -7.94 -16.70
C ILE A 296 -3.27 -7.50 -18.12
N VAL A 297 -2.90 -6.24 -18.28
CA VAL A 297 -2.33 -5.71 -19.52
C VAL A 297 -0.91 -6.22 -19.68
N LEU A 298 -0.58 -6.70 -20.87
CA LEU A 298 0.77 -7.16 -21.20
C LEU A 298 1.56 -6.00 -21.83
N HIS A 299 2.76 -5.78 -21.31
CA HIS A 299 3.76 -4.83 -21.79
C HIS A 299 5.02 -5.59 -22.20
#